data_AF-A0A3N5P1U4-F1
#
_entry.id   AF-A0A3N5P1U4-F1
#
_cell.length_a   1.000
_cell.length_b   1.000
_cell.length_c   1.000
_cell.angle_alpha   90.00
_cell.angle_beta   90.00
_cell.angle_gamma   90.00
#
_symmetry.space_group_name_H-M   'P 1'
#
loop_
_entity.id
_entity.type
_entity.pdbx_description
1 polymer ?
#
loop_
_entity_poly.entity_id
_entity_poly.type
_entity_poly.pdbx_seq_one_letter_code
_entity_poly.pdbx_strand_id
1 'polypeptide(L)'
;MKHMTREEAIERRVLQRARTVAINGASPSPARYSHTVAAYLKTAGYDVIPIRADRVEVAGLPTYATLGAVAGPIDLVVIFRRPDAVSAHLGGICRSGAAIPASGACTCASGI
;
A
#
# COMPACT_ATOMS: atom_id res chain seq x y z
N MET A 1 -25.74 -15.34 13.83
CA MET A 1 -25.33 -14.56 12.64
C MET A 1 -24.65 -13.30 13.15
N LYS A 2 -23.39 -13.03 12.81
CA LYS A 2 -22.67 -11.84 13.33
C LYS A 2 -23.26 -10.58 12.69
N HIS A 3 -23.60 -9.60 13.52
CA HIS A 3 -24.00 -8.28 13.04
C HIS A 3 -22.75 -7.57 12.52
N MET A 4 -22.71 -7.24 11.23
CA MET A 4 -21.59 -6.50 10.62
C MET A 4 -21.79 -5.00 10.80
N THR A 5 -20.73 -4.31 11.21
CA THR A 5 -20.73 -2.85 11.34
C THR A 5 -20.54 -2.18 9.99
N ARG A 6 -20.87 -0.88 9.91
CA ARG A 6 -20.72 -0.10 8.68
C ARG A 6 -19.24 0.05 8.30
N GLU A 7 -18.38 0.16 9.30
CA GLU A 7 -16.93 0.24 9.17
C GLU A 7 -16.36 -1.05 8.57
N GLU A 8 -16.74 -2.21 9.11
CA GLU A 8 -16.34 -3.53 8.58
C GLU A 8 -16.79 -3.70 7.12
N ALA A 9 -17.99 -3.20 6.77
CA ALA A 9 -18.48 -3.24 5.40
C ALA A 9 -17.66 -2.36 4.44
N ILE A 10 -17.18 -1.20 4.91
CA ILE A 10 -16.30 -0.31 4.15
C ILE A 10 -14.93 -0.94 3.97
N GLU A 11 -14.31 -1.42 5.05
CA GLU A 11 -13.01 -2.11 5.01
C GLU A 11 -13.03 -3.29 4.06
N ARG A 12 -14.05 -4.15 4.19
CA ARG A 12 -14.21 -5.31 3.31
C ARG A 12 -14.35 -4.89 1.85
N ARG A 13 -15.08 -3.81 1.57
CA ARG A 13 -15.29 -3.33 0.20
C ARG A 13 -14.05 -2.69 -0.42
N VAL A 14 -13.24 -2.00 0.38
CA VAL A 14 -11.94 -1.47 -0.05
C VAL A 14 -11.00 -2.62 -0.37
N LEU A 15 -10.86 -3.59 0.54
CA LEU A 15 -9.99 -4.75 0.36
C LEU A 15 -10.41 -5.65 -0.80
N GLN A 16 -11.71 -5.77 -1.08
CA GLN A 16 -12.23 -6.54 -2.23
C GLN A 16 -11.98 -5.89 -3.59
N ARG A 17 -11.76 -4.59 -3.61
CA ARG A 17 -11.58 -3.82 -4.86
C ARG A 17 -10.15 -3.42 -5.12
N ALA A 18 -9.30 -3.44 -4.10
CA ALA A 18 -7.89 -3.16 -4.23
C ALA A 18 -7.25 -4.14 -5.23
N ARG A 19 -6.59 -3.59 -6.25
CA ARG A 19 -5.81 -4.36 -7.23
C ARG A 19 -4.36 -3.91 -7.25
N THR A 20 -4.11 -2.61 -7.07
CA THR A 20 -2.77 -2.03 -7.10
C THR A 20 -2.22 -1.82 -5.71
N VAL A 21 -1.11 -2.48 -5.39
CA VAL A 21 -0.50 -2.44 -4.06
C VAL A 21 0.94 -1.92 -4.15
N ALA A 22 1.19 -0.76 -3.56
CA ALA A 22 2.53 -0.22 -3.43
C ALA A 22 3.21 -0.69 -2.14
N ILE A 23 4.43 -1.22 -2.24
CA ILE A 23 5.19 -1.71 -1.07
C ILE A 23 6.37 -0.76 -0.81
N ASN A 24 6.21 0.12 0.17
CA ASN A 24 7.25 1.05 0.59
C ASN A 24 8.27 0.39 1.52
N GLY A 25 9.54 0.35 1.10
CA GLY A 25 10.58 -0.43 1.78
C GLY A 25 10.66 -1.89 1.30
N ALA A 26 10.18 -2.19 0.10
CA ALA A 26 10.34 -3.49 -0.54
C ALA A 26 11.82 -3.86 -0.65
N SER A 27 12.23 -5.08 -0.27
CA SER A 27 13.63 -5.50 -0.28
C SER A 27 13.91 -6.55 -1.37
N PRO A 28 15.08 -6.50 -2.05
CA PRO A 28 15.45 -7.53 -3.03
C PRO A 28 15.82 -8.86 -2.36
N SER A 29 16.15 -8.86 -1.07
CA SER A 29 16.59 -10.04 -0.33
C SER A 29 15.41 -11.00 -0.01
N PRO A 30 15.44 -12.27 -0.46
CA PRO A 30 14.42 -13.26 -0.14
C PRO A 30 14.21 -13.53 1.35
N ALA A 31 15.23 -13.26 2.18
CA ALA A 31 15.15 -13.40 3.64
C ALA A 31 14.33 -12.29 4.35
N ARG A 32 13.89 -11.26 3.63
CA ARG A 32 13.14 -10.12 4.20
C ARG A 32 11.65 -10.30 3.93
N TYR A 33 10.81 -10.08 4.95
CA TYR A 33 9.35 -10.18 4.81
C TYR A 33 8.78 -9.36 3.66
N SER A 34 9.34 -8.16 3.41
CA SER A 34 8.87 -7.31 2.31
C SER A 34 9.11 -7.91 0.92
N HIS A 35 10.10 -8.79 0.75
CA HIS A 35 10.29 -9.57 -0.47
C HIS A 35 9.22 -10.66 -0.59
N THR A 36 9.03 -11.45 0.46
CA THR A 36 8.06 -12.54 0.49
C THR A 36 6.64 -12.03 0.22
N VAL A 37 6.26 -10.89 0.83
CA VAL A 37 4.95 -10.27 0.60
C VAL A 37 4.81 -9.77 -0.84
N ALA A 38 5.84 -9.16 -1.42
CA ALA A 38 5.80 -8.74 -2.82
C ALA A 38 5.62 -9.92 -3.77
N ALA A 39 6.38 -11.00 -3.57
CA ALA A 39 6.26 -12.23 -4.35
C ALA A 39 4.88 -12.87 -4.20
N TYR A 40 4.38 -12.96 -2.97
CA TYR A 40 3.05 -13.52 -2.68
C TYR A 40 1.93 -12.73 -3.38
N LEU A 41 1.90 -11.40 -3.21
CA LEU A 41 0.87 -10.56 -3.81
C LEU A 41 0.91 -10.61 -5.34
N LYS A 42 2.12 -10.67 -5.93
CA LYS A 42 2.29 -10.89 -7.37
C LYS A 42 1.67 -12.22 -7.80
N THR A 43 1.96 -13.31 -7.09
CA THR A 43 1.38 -14.64 -7.41
C THR A 43 -0.13 -14.70 -7.20
N ALA A 44 -0.66 -13.88 -6.29
CA ALA A 44 -2.10 -13.75 -6.05
C ALA A 44 -2.82 -12.86 -7.09
N GLY A 45 -2.09 -12.29 -8.06
CA GLY A 45 -2.66 -11.51 -9.16
C GLY A 45 -2.85 -10.02 -8.89
N TYR A 46 -2.19 -9.46 -7.87
CA TYR A 46 -2.18 -8.01 -7.63
C TYR A 46 -1.14 -7.30 -8.51
N ASP A 47 -1.43 -6.05 -8.85
CA ASP A 47 -0.50 -5.13 -9.48
C ASP A 47 0.44 -4.57 -8.40
N VAL A 48 1.56 -5.27 -8.18
CA VAL A 48 2.51 -4.94 -7.12
C VAL A 48 3.53 -3.91 -7.58
N ILE A 49 3.67 -2.81 -6.84
CA ILE A 49 4.58 -1.71 -7.12
C ILE A 49 5.59 -1.56 -5.97
N PRO A 50 6.80 -2.11 -6.08
CA PRO A 50 7.81 -1.98 -5.03
C PRO A 50 8.45 -0.59 -5.06
N ILE A 51 8.54 0.05 -3.89
CA ILE A 51 9.11 1.39 -3.71
C ILE A 51 10.37 1.31 -2.86
N ARG A 52 11.50 1.73 -3.43
CA ARG A 52 12.82 1.82 -2.79
C ARG A 52 13.75 2.79 -3.52
N ALA A 53 14.55 3.53 -2.76
CA ALA A 53 15.35 4.63 -3.29
C ALA A 53 16.42 4.23 -4.32
N ASP A 54 17.05 3.06 -4.15
CA ASP A 54 18.14 2.57 -5.02
C ASP A 54 17.66 1.87 -6.30
N ARG A 55 16.33 1.76 -6.51
CA ARG A 55 15.68 1.20 -7.70
C ARG A 55 16.12 -0.22 -8.09
N VAL A 56 16.62 -0.99 -7.13
CA VAL A 56 16.93 -2.41 -7.35
C VAL A 56 15.63 -3.19 -7.56
N GLU A 57 15.63 -4.16 -8.48
CA GLU A 57 14.48 -5.02 -8.74
C GLU A 57 14.09 -5.84 -7.49
N VAL A 58 12.79 -6.04 -7.26
CA VAL A 58 12.30 -6.85 -6.14
C VAL A 58 11.36 -7.92 -6.65
N ALA A 59 11.67 -9.20 -6.38
CA ALA A 59 10.82 -10.34 -6.75
C ALA A 59 10.45 -10.37 -8.25
N GLY A 60 11.36 -9.96 -9.14
CA GLY A 60 11.07 -9.91 -10.58
C GLY A 60 10.19 -8.72 -10.98
N LEU A 61 10.12 -7.66 -10.18
CA LEU A 61 9.29 -6.48 -10.42
C LEU A 61 10.15 -5.20 -10.48
N PRO A 62 9.92 -4.33 -11.47
CA PRO A 62 10.59 -3.03 -11.55
C PRO A 62 10.18 -2.16 -10.37
N THR A 63 11.08 -1.28 -9.93
CA THR A 63 10.87 -0.50 -8.71
C THR A 63 10.94 1.01 -8.95
N TYR A 64 10.22 1.75 -8.11
CA TYR A 64 10.21 3.21 -8.12
C TYR A 64 10.96 3.76 -6.92
N ALA A 65 11.60 4.91 -7.10
CA ALA A 65 12.36 5.57 -6.03
C ALA A 65 11.46 6.05 -4.88
N THR A 66 10.27 6.56 -5.22
CA THR A 66 9.29 7.13 -4.29
C THR A 66 7.87 6.85 -4.77
N LEU A 67 6.89 6.95 -3.88
CA LEU A 67 5.47 6.81 -4.22
C LEU A 67 5.01 7.83 -5.27
N GLY A 68 5.49 9.07 -5.18
CA GLY A 68 5.13 10.13 -6.14
C GLY A 68 5.70 9.94 -7.55
N ALA A 69 6.61 8.99 -7.75
CA ALA A 69 7.12 8.65 -9.08
C ALA A 69 6.25 7.61 -9.81
N VAL A 70 5.25 7.04 -9.14
CA VAL A 70 4.34 6.05 -9.73
C VAL A 70 3.31 6.77 -10.59
N ALA A 71 3.28 6.45 -11.88
CA ALA A 71 2.25 6.92 -12.79
C ALA A 71 1.03 5.99 -12.70
N GLY A 72 -0.05 6.45 -12.06
CA GLY A 72 -1.31 5.70 -11.97
C GLY A 72 -1.87 5.61 -10.55
N PRO A 73 -3.08 5.05 -10.39
CA PRO A 73 -3.72 4.90 -9.10
C PRO A 73 -3.02 3.82 -8.26
N ILE A 74 -2.94 4.06 -6.95
CA ILE A 74 -2.52 3.07 -5.95
C ILE A 74 -3.69 2.87 -5.01
N ASP A 75 -4.18 1.64 -4.88
CA ASP A 75 -5.32 1.33 -4.01
C ASP A 75 -4.87 1.11 -2.56
N LEU A 76 -3.70 0.49 -2.37
CA LEU A 76 -3.17 0.15 -1.06
C LEU A 76 -1.67 0.42 -0.98
N VAL A 77 -1.22 0.97 0.15
CA VAL A 77 0.20 1.12 0.47
C VAL A 77 0.56 0.26 1.67
N VAL A 78 1.56 -0.60 1.53
CA VAL A 78 2.13 -1.40 2.62
C VAL A 78 3.50 -0.84 2.98
N ILE A 79 3.70 -0.48 4.24
CA ILE A 79 4.94 0.19 4.70
C ILE A 79 5.75 -0.77 5.57
N PHE A 80 6.95 -1.12 5.12
CA PHE A 80 7.92 -1.89 5.90
C PHE A 80 8.97 -0.95 6.51
N ARG A 81 8.59 -0.25 7.57
CA ARG A 81 9.46 0.66 8.33
C ARG A 81 9.22 0.46 9.82
N ARG A 82 10.17 0.95 10.64
CA ARG A 82 9.99 1.02 12.09
C ARG A 82 8.84 2.02 12.41
N PRO A 83 8.04 1.79 13.46
CA PRO A 83 6.82 2.56 13.74
C PRO A 83 7.05 4.07 13.89
N ASP A 84 8.20 4.44 14.45
CA ASP A 84 8.69 5.81 14.64
C ASP A 84 8.91 6.58 13.33
N ALA A 85 9.10 5.89 12.21
CA ALA A 85 9.32 6.50 10.89
C ALA A 85 8.06 6.58 10.02
N VAL A 86 6.92 6.06 10.50
CA VAL A 86 5.67 5.99 9.73
C VAL A 86 5.05 7.38 9.53
N SER A 87 5.02 8.20 10.58
CA SER A 87 4.42 9.55 10.56
C SER A 87 5.05 10.47 9.51
N ALA A 88 6.38 10.40 9.32
CA ALA A 88 7.09 11.16 8.30
C ALA A 88 6.71 10.79 6.86
N HIS A 89 6.19 9.58 6.62
CA HIS A 89 5.79 9.12 5.28
C HIS A 89 4.33 9.42 4.95
N LEU A 90 3.47 9.62 5.96
CA LEU A 90 2.05 9.91 5.77
C LEU A 90 1.82 11.20 4.96
N GLY A 91 2.66 12.23 5.17
CA GLY A 91 2.57 13.50 4.42
C GLY A 91 2.79 13.36 2.90
N GLY A 92 3.54 12.36 2.44
CA GLY A 92 3.70 12.05 1.02
C GLY A 92 2.58 11.17 0.45
N ILE A 93 2.00 10.33 1.30
CA ILE A 93 0.94 9.38 0.95
C ILE A 93 -0.39 10.12 0.69
N CYS A 94 -0.76 11.11 1.51
CA CYS A 94 -1.99 11.88 1.32
C CYS A 94 -2.05 12.63 -0.01
N ARG A 95 -0.90 13.04 -0.57
CA ARG A 95 -0.84 13.67 -1.91
C ARG A 95 -1.02 12.67 -3.06
N SER A 96 -0.75 11.39 -2.83
CA SER A 96 -0.77 10.34 -3.85
C SER A 96 -2.08 9.53 -3.87
N GLY A 97 -3.10 9.96 -3.12
CA GLY A 97 -4.45 9.41 -3.17
C GLY A 97 -4.72 8.14 -2.35
N ALA A 98 -3.74 7.57 -1.66
CA ALA A 98 -3.90 6.30 -0.93
C ALA A 98 -3.97 6.52 0.59
N ALA A 99 -5.14 6.85 1.15
CA ALA A 99 -5.30 7.00 2.60
C ALA A 99 -5.42 5.61 3.28
N ILE A 100 -4.57 5.35 4.28
CA ILE A 100 -4.72 4.21 5.20
C ILE A 100 -5.34 4.74 6.50
N PRO A 101 -6.54 4.30 6.91
CA PRO A 101 -7.05 4.62 8.23
C PRO A 101 -6.41 3.68 9.25
N ALA A 102 -5.59 4.23 10.15
CA ALA A 102 -5.43 3.64 11.48
C ALA A 102 -6.48 4.33 12.37
N SER A 103 -7.56 3.60 12.69
CA SER A 103 -8.68 4.00 13.55
C SER A 103 -9.52 5.21 13.12
N GLY A 104 -10.75 4.95 12.66
CA GLY A 104 -11.91 5.83 12.86
C GLY A 104 -12.27 6.78 11.72
N ALA A 105 -13.23 6.37 10.89
CA ALA A 105 -14.04 7.19 9.98
C ALA A 105 -13.33 7.90 8.80
N CYS A 106 -13.66 7.44 7.58
CA CYS A 106 -13.31 8.09 6.33
C CYS A 106 -14.57 8.77 5.77
N THR A 107 -14.71 10.08 5.93
CA THR A 107 -15.74 10.88 5.25
C THR A 107 -15.13 11.60 4.07
N CYS A 108 -15.45 11.14 2.86
CA CYS A 108 -15.27 11.91 1.64
C CYS A 108 -16.30 13.03 1.64
N ALA A 109 -15.92 14.24 2.07
CA ALA A 109 -16.65 15.44 1.66
C ALA A 109 -16.08 15.90 0.32
N SER A 110 -16.54 15.28 -0.77
CA SER A 110 -16.46 15.91 -2.09
C SER A 110 -17.57 16.97 -2.13
N GLY A 111 -17.19 18.22 -1.82
CA GLY A 111 -18.02 19.38 -2.13
C GLY A 111 -17.97 19.68 -3.62
N ILE A 112 -19.15 19.98 -4.17
CA ILE A 112 -19.36 20.79 -5.38
C ILE A 112 -18.46 22.03 -5.35
#